data_AF-A0A6A4GCG9-F1
#
_entry.id   AF-A0A6A4GCG9-F1
#
_cell.length_a   1.000
_cell.length_b   1.000
_cell.length_c   1.000
_cell.angle_alpha   90.00
_cell.angle_beta   90.00
_cell.angle_gamma   90.00
#
_symmetry.space_group_name_H-M   'P 1'
#
loop_
_entity.id
_entity.type
_entity.pdbx_description
1 polymer ?
#
loop_
_entity_poly.entity_id
_entity_poly.type
_entity_poly.pdbx_seq_one_letter_code
_entity_poly.pdbx_strand_id
1 'polypeptide(L)'
;MSSGNSLLNVPAFPEASQLAGQDTWRSFKDRVKLTVQVRGLQGYLDGSIPKPTAAMYIYTAQTSSPPDSQFPSPGEWTQHEHMVASIIYLNSSDPIGIGIERNDTASKTWQYLVKKYESQDEQRIHMADTNLRKHRFNPETTTMEDHEKKMKNLLKTLHNLGGSCNNYQFRLIVIASMPEAWKDYVLNIPGMFSSEAFTYLHCLYLDKVGRNRDTEDDLIKKKVAALFAQHLATHAASSSTLPPKRERPICTNPSCPSKVGHTIDRCWAKGGGAEGKAPKSWKEKYGPNGTKASSSDTFSPIDVYIGSTHSPKNTDDGLLMPF
;
A
#
# COMPACT_ATOMS: atom_id res chain seq x y z
N MET A 1 49.40 -30.47 26.96
CA MET A 1 48.19 -30.60 26.11
C MET A 1 47.03 -30.04 26.90
N SER A 2 46.26 -29.08 26.37
CA SER A 2 45.23 -28.36 27.15
C SER A 2 43.82 -28.81 26.78
N SER A 3 43.43 -30.01 27.22
CA SER A 3 42.03 -30.48 27.14
C SER A 3 41.19 -29.86 28.27
N GLY A 4 41.13 -28.53 28.28
CA GLY A 4 40.49 -27.74 29.33
C GLY A 4 39.10 -27.23 28.94
N ASN A 5 38.08 -27.72 29.64
CA ASN A 5 36.80 -27.02 29.85
C ASN A 5 36.00 -26.59 28.60
N SER A 6 35.76 -27.50 27.64
CA SER A 6 34.56 -27.42 26.77
C SER A 6 33.28 -27.78 27.56
N LEU A 7 33.11 -27.15 28.73
CA LEU A 7 32.14 -27.50 29.77
C LEU A 7 30.72 -27.10 29.35
N LEU A 8 29.92 -28.12 29.02
CA LEU A 8 28.45 -28.15 29.13
C LEU A 8 27.64 -26.94 28.62
N ASN A 9 28.15 -26.17 27.65
CA ASN A 9 27.45 -25.00 27.15
C ASN A 9 26.14 -25.40 26.42
N VAL A 10 25.01 -25.10 27.06
CA VAL A 10 23.65 -25.25 26.51
C VAL A 10 23.35 -24.03 25.63
N PRO A 11 23.12 -24.20 24.32
CA PRO A 11 22.89 -23.07 23.44
C PRO A 11 21.51 -22.46 23.70
N ALA A 12 21.48 -21.14 23.84
CA ALA A 12 20.25 -20.37 23.80
C ALA A 12 19.78 -20.21 22.34
N PHE A 13 18.51 -20.52 22.08
CA PHE A 13 17.87 -20.29 20.79
C PHE A 13 17.35 -18.84 20.71
N PRO A 14 17.29 -18.25 19.50
CA PRO A 14 16.59 -16.98 19.30
C PRO A 14 15.14 -17.08 19.78
N GLU A 15 14.61 -16.00 20.34
CA GLU A 15 13.25 -15.90 20.91
C GLU A 15 12.17 -16.48 19.98
N ALA A 16 12.21 -16.13 18.68
CA ALA A 16 11.34 -16.67 17.62
C ALA A 16 11.53 -18.18 17.30
N SER A 17 12.21 -18.92 18.16
CA SER A 17 12.40 -20.37 18.11
C SER A 17 12.55 -21.01 19.51
N GLN A 18 12.32 -20.25 20.58
CA GLN A 18 12.06 -20.82 21.90
C GLN A 18 10.65 -21.37 21.96
N LEU A 19 10.37 -22.32 22.84
CA LEU A 19 9.03 -22.86 23.00
C LEU A 19 8.17 -21.91 23.85
N ALA A 20 7.27 -21.19 23.19
CA ALA A 20 6.20 -20.42 23.82
C ALA A 20 4.81 -21.06 23.62
N GLY A 21 4.61 -21.82 22.55
CA GLY A 21 3.32 -22.40 22.18
C GLY A 21 3.35 -23.22 20.89
N GLN A 22 2.17 -23.48 20.32
CA GLN A 22 2.01 -24.23 19.06
C GLN A 22 2.69 -23.54 17.87
N ASP A 23 2.62 -22.21 17.84
CA ASP A 23 3.15 -21.35 16.78
C ASP A 23 4.68 -21.45 16.64
N THR A 24 5.35 -21.74 17.75
CA THR A 24 6.80 -21.85 17.92
C THR A 24 7.28 -23.30 18.00
N TRP A 25 6.39 -24.26 18.31
CA TRP A 25 6.72 -25.69 18.45
C TRP A 25 7.59 -26.24 17.32
N ARG A 26 7.26 -25.99 16.05
CA ARG A 26 8.03 -26.51 14.91
C ARG A 26 9.47 -25.99 14.89
N SER A 27 9.63 -24.67 15.01
CA SER A 27 10.95 -24.01 15.07
C SER A 27 11.80 -24.49 16.24
N PHE A 28 11.17 -24.72 17.40
CA PHE A 28 11.81 -25.28 18.58
C PHE A 28 12.23 -26.75 18.36
N LYS A 29 11.30 -27.60 17.90
CA LYS A 29 11.49 -29.03 17.64
C LYS A 29 12.67 -29.27 16.69
N ASP A 30 12.74 -28.52 15.61
CA ASP A 30 13.79 -28.65 14.61
C ASP A 30 15.16 -28.18 15.15
N ARG A 31 15.20 -27.13 15.99
CA ARG A 31 16.43 -26.69 16.68
C ARG A 31 16.90 -27.65 17.77
N VAL A 32 16.00 -28.22 18.57
CA VAL A 32 16.36 -29.26 19.56
C VAL A 32 16.98 -30.45 18.86
N LYS A 33 16.31 -31.00 17.83
CA LYS A 33 16.84 -32.11 17.03
C LYS A 33 18.23 -31.80 16.46
N LEU A 34 18.40 -30.68 15.77
CA LEU A 34 19.70 -30.30 15.18
C LEU A 34 20.80 -30.17 16.24
N THR A 35 20.51 -29.50 17.36
CA THR A 35 21.45 -29.30 18.46
C THR A 35 21.89 -30.62 19.10
N VAL A 36 20.95 -31.53 19.28
CA VAL A 36 21.17 -32.84 19.90
C VAL A 36 21.93 -33.77 18.94
N GLN A 37 21.58 -33.80 17.66
CA GLN A 37 22.22 -34.62 16.63
C GLN A 37 23.69 -34.23 16.40
N VAL A 38 23.99 -32.92 16.31
CA VAL A 38 25.37 -32.40 16.17
C VAL A 38 26.26 -32.74 17.38
N ARG A 39 25.67 -33.13 18.51
CA ARG A 39 26.38 -33.54 19.74
C ARG A 39 26.39 -35.06 19.98
N GLY A 40 25.80 -35.87 19.09
CA GLY A 40 25.65 -37.32 19.29
C GLY A 40 24.60 -37.72 20.34
N LEU A 41 23.83 -36.77 20.89
CA LEU A 41 22.95 -36.97 22.04
C LEU A 41 21.54 -37.49 21.70
N GLN A 42 21.31 -37.92 20.45
CA GLN A 42 19.98 -38.29 19.93
C GLN A 42 19.30 -39.37 20.79
N GLY A 43 20.06 -40.36 21.25
CA GLY A 43 19.51 -41.47 22.04
C GLY A 43 19.00 -41.11 23.45
N TYR A 44 19.37 -39.94 23.99
CA TYR A 44 18.81 -39.42 25.24
C TYR A 44 17.48 -38.67 24.98
N LEU A 45 17.36 -38.03 23.81
CA LEU A 45 16.17 -37.28 23.39
C LEU A 45 14.99 -38.20 23.03
N ASP A 46 15.25 -39.32 22.35
CA ASP A 46 14.21 -40.33 22.07
C ASP A 46 14.10 -41.41 23.16
N GLY A 47 15.15 -41.63 23.96
CA GLY A 47 15.20 -42.62 25.03
C GLY A 47 15.76 -43.98 24.62
N SER A 48 16.35 -44.11 23.43
CA SER A 48 17.02 -45.35 22.98
C SER A 48 18.31 -45.68 23.74
N ILE A 49 18.95 -44.73 24.43
CA ILE A 49 20.06 -45.00 25.36
C ILE A 49 19.49 -45.09 26.80
N PRO A 50 19.21 -46.29 27.32
CA PRO A 50 18.58 -46.45 28.63
C PRO A 50 19.53 -46.09 29.78
N LYS A 51 18.95 -45.75 30.94
CA LYS A 51 19.73 -45.51 32.16
C LYS A 51 20.51 -46.77 32.57
N PRO A 52 21.85 -46.71 32.71
CA PRO A 52 22.64 -47.85 33.15
C PRO A 52 22.12 -48.44 34.46
N THR A 53 21.93 -49.76 34.48
CA THR A 53 21.43 -50.51 35.64
C THR A 53 22.61 -51.10 36.44
N ALA A 54 22.44 -51.34 37.74
CA ALA A 54 23.52 -51.76 38.66
C ALA A 54 24.40 -52.94 38.17
N ALA A 55 23.83 -53.90 37.43
CA ALA A 55 24.59 -55.03 36.86
C ALA A 55 25.59 -54.60 35.76
N MET A 56 25.35 -53.48 35.07
CA MET A 56 26.25 -52.97 34.01
C MET A 56 27.51 -52.30 34.60
N TYR A 57 27.47 -51.86 35.86
CA TYR A 57 28.57 -51.12 36.51
C TYR A 57 29.83 -51.97 36.70
N ILE A 58 29.74 -53.29 36.52
CA ILE A 58 30.84 -54.25 36.64
C ILE A 58 31.78 -54.19 35.41
N TYR A 59 31.29 -53.70 34.25
CA TYR A 59 32.00 -53.76 32.97
C TYR A 59 32.29 -52.39 32.31
N THR A 60 31.78 -51.28 32.85
CA THR A 60 32.05 -49.94 32.29
C THR A 60 33.51 -49.53 32.51
N ALA A 61 34.27 -49.37 31.42
CA ALA A 61 35.70 -49.08 31.45
C ALA A 61 36.04 -47.71 32.06
N GLN A 62 37.29 -47.55 32.52
CA GLN A 62 37.84 -46.30 33.09
C GLN A 62 38.16 -45.22 32.03
N THR A 63 37.59 -45.32 30.83
CA THR A 63 37.93 -44.50 29.66
C THR A 63 36.67 -43.80 29.17
N SER A 64 36.76 -42.50 28.83
CA SER A 64 35.59 -41.75 28.38
C SER A 64 35.03 -42.31 27.06
N SER A 65 33.73 -42.50 27.03
CA SER A 65 32.98 -43.02 25.89
C SER A 65 32.52 -41.90 24.95
N PRO A 66 32.33 -42.17 23.64
CA PRO A 66 31.61 -41.27 22.74
C PRO A 66 30.19 -40.95 23.26
N PRO A 67 29.64 -39.74 23.01
CA PRO A 67 28.31 -39.36 23.52
C PRO A 67 27.18 -40.28 23.06
N ASP A 68 27.30 -40.84 21.86
CA ASP A 68 26.38 -41.77 21.20
C ASP A 68 26.55 -43.25 21.64
N SER A 69 27.42 -43.52 22.61
CA SER A 69 27.59 -44.85 23.21
C SER A 69 26.27 -45.40 23.75
N GLN A 70 25.95 -46.64 23.40
CA GLN A 70 24.81 -47.39 23.93
C GLN A 70 25.06 -47.93 25.35
N PHE A 71 26.31 -47.88 25.83
CA PHE A 71 26.72 -48.37 27.15
C PHE A 71 27.56 -47.32 27.90
N PRO A 72 27.03 -46.10 28.13
CA PRO A 72 27.75 -45.05 28.85
C PRO A 72 27.93 -45.42 30.33
N SER A 73 28.96 -44.87 30.98
CA SER A 73 29.04 -44.96 32.44
C SER A 73 27.89 -44.20 33.13
N PRO A 74 27.56 -44.48 34.40
CA PRO A 74 26.45 -43.80 35.08
C PRO A 74 26.64 -42.28 35.20
N GLY A 75 27.90 -41.81 35.28
CA GLY A 75 28.25 -40.40 35.28
C GLY A 75 28.02 -39.75 33.91
N GLU A 76 28.55 -40.36 32.85
CA GLU A 76 28.36 -39.89 31.46
C GLU A 76 26.88 -39.86 31.08
N TRP A 77 26.12 -40.92 31.40
CA TRP A 77 24.68 -40.96 31.14
C TRP A 77 23.96 -39.80 31.81
N THR A 78 24.23 -39.56 33.10
CA THR A 78 23.62 -38.48 33.89
C THR A 78 24.02 -37.09 33.35
N GLN A 79 25.25 -36.94 32.88
CA GLN A 79 25.74 -35.68 32.30
C GLN A 79 25.09 -35.38 30.94
N HIS A 80 24.95 -36.39 30.07
CA HIS A 80 24.34 -36.29 28.75
C HIS A 80 22.82 -36.08 28.85
N GLU A 81 22.14 -36.84 29.72
CA GLU A 81 20.72 -36.69 30.02
C GLU A 81 20.39 -35.27 30.51
N HIS A 82 21.13 -34.78 31.52
CA HIS A 82 20.94 -33.42 32.02
C HIS A 82 21.26 -32.35 30.95
N MET A 83 22.18 -32.60 30.01
CA MET A 83 22.39 -31.67 28.89
C MET A 83 21.15 -31.59 27.99
N VAL A 84 20.56 -32.72 27.59
CA VAL A 84 19.37 -32.71 26.72
C VAL A 84 18.15 -32.14 27.44
N ALA A 85 17.93 -32.51 28.71
CA ALA A 85 16.88 -31.91 29.53
C ALA A 85 17.06 -30.39 29.67
N SER A 86 18.31 -29.91 29.86
CA SER A 86 18.61 -28.47 29.92
C SER A 86 18.41 -27.77 28.58
N ILE A 87 18.73 -28.41 27.45
CA ILE A 87 18.46 -27.87 26.10
C ILE A 87 16.96 -27.63 25.91
N ILE A 88 16.10 -28.52 26.39
CA ILE A 88 14.64 -28.39 26.31
C ILE A 88 14.14 -27.29 27.28
N TYR A 89 14.54 -27.38 28.55
CA TYR A 89 14.03 -26.51 29.62
C TYR A 89 14.47 -25.04 29.44
N LEU A 90 15.74 -24.78 29.16
CA LEU A 90 16.28 -23.42 29.05
C LEU A 90 15.91 -22.71 27.73
N ASN A 91 15.36 -23.43 26.76
CA ASN A 91 14.82 -22.88 25.52
C ASN A 91 13.28 -22.89 25.48
N SER A 92 12.63 -23.04 26.64
CA SER A 92 11.19 -22.86 26.81
C SER A 92 10.95 -21.53 27.54
N SER A 93 10.02 -20.70 27.05
CA SER A 93 9.80 -19.35 27.58
C SER A 93 9.07 -19.35 28.93
N ASP A 94 8.18 -20.32 29.16
CA ASP A 94 7.65 -20.68 30.48
C ASP A 94 7.54 -22.22 30.58
N PRO A 95 8.61 -22.93 31.00
CA PRO A 95 8.57 -24.38 31.09
C PRO A 95 7.50 -24.87 32.08
N ILE A 96 7.15 -24.11 33.12
CA ILE A 96 6.20 -24.54 34.16
C ILE A 96 4.77 -24.43 33.63
N GLY A 97 4.38 -23.30 33.02
CA GLY A 97 3.08 -23.14 32.36
C GLY A 97 2.91 -24.05 31.13
N ILE A 98 4.03 -24.43 30.47
CA ILE A 98 4.05 -25.44 29.42
C ILE A 98 3.94 -26.87 29.98
N GLY A 99 4.11 -27.09 31.28
CA GLY A 99 3.97 -28.41 31.92
C GLY A 99 5.22 -29.30 31.80
N ILE A 100 6.41 -28.70 31.73
CA ILE A 100 7.70 -29.39 31.78
C ILE A 100 8.11 -29.53 33.25
N GLU A 101 8.15 -30.77 33.74
CA GLU A 101 8.65 -31.07 35.09
C GLU A 101 10.19 -31.09 35.10
N ARG A 102 10.81 -30.40 36.07
CA ARG A 102 12.29 -30.31 36.17
C ARG A 102 12.98 -31.68 36.36
N ASN A 103 12.29 -32.64 36.95
CA ASN A 103 12.85 -33.93 37.34
C ASN A 103 12.56 -35.05 36.31
N ASP A 104 11.88 -34.73 35.22
CA ASP A 104 11.60 -35.69 34.15
C ASP A 104 12.84 -35.96 33.30
N THR A 105 12.87 -37.16 32.71
CA THR A 105 13.86 -37.46 31.68
C THR A 105 13.64 -36.56 30.45
N ALA A 106 14.73 -36.29 29.73
CA ALA A 106 14.70 -35.61 28.45
C ALA A 106 13.73 -36.30 27.48
N SER A 107 13.76 -37.64 27.45
CA SER A 107 12.84 -38.49 26.69
C SER A 107 11.37 -38.40 27.12
N LYS A 108 11.04 -38.43 28.43
CA LYS A 108 9.65 -38.27 28.92
C LYS A 108 9.12 -36.88 28.58
N THR A 109 9.93 -35.84 28.81
CA THR A 109 9.61 -34.46 28.45
C THR A 109 9.36 -34.33 26.95
N TRP A 110 10.27 -34.84 26.12
CA TRP A 110 10.16 -34.76 24.66
C TRP A 110 8.93 -35.47 24.12
N GLN A 111 8.63 -36.68 24.61
CA GLN A 111 7.42 -37.43 24.26
C GLN A 111 6.14 -36.70 24.70
N TYR A 112 6.13 -36.05 25.87
CA TYR A 112 5.04 -35.19 26.31
C TYR A 112 4.82 -34.02 25.35
N LEU A 113 5.87 -33.29 24.97
CA LEU A 113 5.78 -32.13 24.09
C LEU A 113 5.30 -32.53 22.68
N VAL A 114 5.90 -33.59 22.09
CA VAL A 114 5.45 -34.17 20.81
C VAL A 114 3.95 -34.51 20.87
N LYS A 115 3.51 -35.24 21.90
CA LYS A 115 2.08 -35.60 22.08
C LYS A 115 1.19 -34.37 22.27
N LYS A 116 1.64 -33.36 23.02
CA LYS A 116 0.89 -32.14 23.34
C LYS A 116 0.61 -31.29 22.10
N TYR A 117 1.64 -31.07 21.27
CA TYR A 117 1.53 -30.15 20.14
C TYR A 117 1.08 -30.85 18.85
N GLU A 118 1.48 -32.10 18.59
CA GLU A 118 1.20 -32.77 17.29
C GLU A 118 -0.15 -33.50 17.25
N SER A 119 -0.80 -33.75 18.40
CA SER A 119 -2.07 -34.50 18.48
C SER A 119 -3.30 -33.82 17.85
N GLN A 120 -3.16 -32.60 17.31
CA GLN A 120 -4.22 -31.89 16.58
C GLN A 120 -3.72 -31.24 15.27
N ASP A 121 -2.51 -31.56 14.81
CA ASP A 121 -1.90 -30.83 13.68
C ASP A 121 -2.70 -31.01 12.38
N GLU A 122 -3.17 -32.22 12.03
CA GLU A 122 -3.93 -32.44 10.78
C GLU A 122 -5.17 -31.52 10.64
N GLN A 123 -5.99 -31.42 11.69
CA GLN A 123 -7.17 -30.56 11.69
C GLN A 123 -6.80 -29.08 11.61
N ARG A 124 -5.71 -28.67 12.28
CA ARG A 124 -5.22 -27.28 12.29
C ARG A 124 -4.57 -26.88 10.97
N ILE A 125 -3.81 -27.78 10.35
CA ILE A 125 -3.29 -27.66 8.98
C ILE A 125 -4.46 -27.49 8.01
N HIS A 126 -5.47 -28.36 8.07
CA HIS A 126 -6.65 -28.25 7.22
C HIS A 126 -7.39 -26.92 7.41
N MET A 127 -7.55 -26.43 8.65
CA MET A 127 -8.13 -25.11 8.93
C MET A 127 -7.27 -23.96 8.39
N ALA A 128 -5.94 -24.03 8.52
CA ALA A 128 -5.02 -23.01 8.03
C ALA A 128 -4.98 -22.94 6.49
N ASP A 129 -4.93 -24.10 5.81
CA ASP A 129 -5.00 -24.19 4.35
C ASP A 129 -6.38 -23.74 3.84
N THR A 130 -7.47 -24.13 4.52
CA THR A 130 -8.82 -23.62 4.26
C THR A 130 -8.90 -22.10 4.37
N ASN A 131 -8.32 -21.50 5.42
CA ASN A 131 -8.32 -20.06 5.61
C ASN A 131 -7.47 -19.34 4.55
N LEU A 132 -6.31 -19.90 4.18
CA LEU A 132 -5.48 -19.42 3.08
C LEU A 132 -6.23 -19.45 1.74
N ARG A 133 -6.92 -20.55 1.41
CA ARG A 133 -7.68 -20.71 0.15
C ARG A 133 -8.98 -19.92 0.10
N LYS A 134 -9.61 -19.63 1.24
CA LYS A 134 -10.84 -18.84 1.34
C LYS A 134 -10.60 -17.33 1.43
N HIS A 135 -9.40 -16.87 1.73
CA HIS A 135 -9.13 -15.43 1.79
C HIS A 135 -9.32 -14.76 0.42
N ARG A 136 -9.96 -13.60 0.39
CA ARG A 136 -10.25 -12.82 -0.81
C ARG A 136 -9.80 -11.38 -0.62
N PHE A 137 -9.25 -10.80 -1.67
CA PHE A 137 -8.93 -9.38 -1.74
C PHE A 137 -10.22 -8.56 -1.82
N ASN A 138 -10.30 -7.48 -1.05
CA ASN A 138 -11.33 -6.46 -1.21
C ASN A 138 -10.69 -5.10 -1.54
N PRO A 139 -10.78 -4.61 -2.78
CA PRO A 139 -10.22 -3.31 -3.17
C PRO A 139 -10.93 -2.11 -2.54
N GLU A 140 -12.12 -2.28 -1.96
CA GLU A 140 -12.88 -1.22 -1.29
C GLU A 140 -12.38 -0.95 0.15
N THR A 141 -11.75 -1.94 0.80
CA THR A 141 -11.39 -1.87 2.23
C THR A 141 -9.92 -2.15 2.54
N THR A 142 -9.11 -2.57 1.55
CA THR A 142 -7.69 -2.91 1.72
C THR A 142 -6.88 -2.57 0.48
N THR A 143 -5.59 -2.29 0.64
CA THR A 143 -4.66 -2.14 -0.49
C THR A 143 -4.07 -3.50 -0.91
N MET A 144 -3.43 -3.56 -2.09
CA MET A 144 -2.79 -4.79 -2.56
C MET A 144 -1.58 -5.19 -1.68
N GLU A 145 -0.88 -4.23 -1.07
CA GLU A 145 0.22 -4.45 -0.13
C GLU A 145 -0.27 -5.14 1.16
N ASP A 146 -1.40 -4.69 1.72
CA ASP A 146 -2.01 -5.32 2.89
C ASP A 146 -2.54 -6.73 2.56
N HIS A 147 -3.09 -6.93 1.36
CA HIS A 147 -3.49 -8.25 0.87
C HIS A 147 -2.30 -9.20 0.71
N GLU A 148 -1.23 -8.77 0.05
CA GLU A 148 0.01 -9.55 -0.09
C GLU A 148 0.61 -9.93 1.27
N LYS A 149 0.66 -8.97 2.20
CA LYS A 149 1.10 -9.16 3.59
C LYS A 149 0.22 -10.15 4.33
N LYS A 150 -1.11 -10.07 4.18
CA LYS A 150 -2.07 -11.00 4.78
C LYS A 150 -1.94 -12.41 4.21
N MET A 151 -1.79 -12.55 2.90
CA MET A 151 -1.57 -13.83 2.21
C MET A 151 -0.24 -14.49 2.60
N LYS A 152 0.86 -13.74 2.67
CA LYS A 152 2.16 -14.24 3.16
C LYS A 152 2.08 -14.67 4.63
N ASN A 153 1.35 -13.95 5.47
CA ASN A 153 1.13 -14.34 6.87
C ASN A 153 0.29 -15.63 6.99
N LEU A 154 -0.76 -15.79 6.18
CA LEU A 154 -1.56 -17.03 6.14
C LEU A 154 -0.72 -18.23 5.67
N LEU A 155 0.13 -18.06 4.66
CA LEU A 155 1.09 -19.07 4.22
C LEU A 155 2.08 -19.45 5.33
N LYS A 156 2.63 -18.46 6.05
CA LYS A 156 3.51 -18.69 7.21
C LYS A 156 2.81 -19.50 8.30
N THR A 157 1.55 -19.16 8.65
CA THR A 157 0.77 -19.93 9.63
C THR A 157 0.58 -21.38 9.19
N LEU A 158 0.29 -21.64 7.91
CA LEU A 158 0.18 -22.99 7.37
C LEU A 158 1.50 -23.78 7.49
N HIS A 159 2.63 -23.16 7.11
CA HIS A 159 3.96 -23.79 7.20
C HIS A 159 4.39 -24.05 8.65
N ASN A 160 4.14 -23.11 9.57
CA ASN A 160 4.43 -23.30 11.00
C ASN A 160 3.67 -24.50 11.59
N LEU A 161 2.41 -24.71 11.19
CA LEU A 161 1.54 -25.81 11.66
C LEU A 161 1.85 -27.18 11.06
N GLY A 162 2.81 -27.30 10.14
CA GLY A 162 3.17 -28.56 9.48
C GLY A 162 2.90 -28.58 7.98
N GLY A 163 1.89 -27.84 7.53
CA GLY A 163 1.30 -27.95 6.19
C GLY A 163 2.22 -27.55 5.03
N SER A 164 2.06 -28.23 3.89
CA SER A 164 2.79 -27.97 2.66
C SER A 164 2.00 -27.10 1.69
N CYS A 165 2.62 -26.04 1.19
CA CYS A 165 2.16 -25.28 0.03
C CYS A 165 3.38 -24.71 -0.68
N ASN A 166 3.64 -25.16 -1.91
CA ASN A 166 4.78 -24.71 -2.72
C ASN A 166 4.46 -23.39 -3.43
N ASN A 167 5.48 -22.74 -4.02
CA ASN A 167 5.29 -21.40 -4.58
C ASN A 167 4.30 -21.33 -5.76
N TYR A 168 4.25 -22.37 -6.60
CA TYR A 168 3.29 -22.47 -7.70
C TYR A 168 1.86 -22.70 -7.19
N GLN A 169 1.67 -23.54 -6.18
CA GLN A 169 0.38 -23.70 -5.50
C GLN A 169 -0.07 -22.37 -4.86
N PHE A 170 0.84 -21.66 -4.18
CA PHE A 170 0.56 -20.36 -3.60
C PHE A 170 0.22 -19.31 -4.67
N ARG A 171 0.90 -19.29 -5.83
CA ARG A 171 0.52 -18.48 -7.00
C ARG A 171 -0.92 -18.73 -7.42
N LEU A 172 -1.33 -19.98 -7.59
CA LEU A 172 -2.72 -20.32 -7.96
C LEU A 172 -3.73 -19.85 -6.90
N ILE A 173 -3.38 -19.94 -5.61
CA ILE A 173 -4.21 -19.43 -4.51
C ILE A 173 -4.28 -17.89 -4.53
N VAL A 174 -3.19 -17.19 -4.87
CA VAL A 174 -3.17 -15.72 -5.03
C VAL A 174 -4.06 -15.28 -6.20
N ILE A 175 -3.99 -15.97 -7.34
CA ILE A 175 -4.89 -15.73 -8.48
C ILE A 175 -6.36 -15.96 -8.08
N ALA A 176 -6.65 -17.09 -7.41
CA ALA A 176 -7.99 -17.41 -6.90
C ALA A 176 -8.45 -16.54 -5.71
N SER A 177 -7.58 -15.69 -5.15
CA SER A 177 -7.92 -14.74 -4.08
C SER A 177 -8.52 -13.42 -4.61
N MET A 178 -8.44 -13.17 -5.92
CA MET A 178 -8.95 -11.94 -6.53
C MET A 178 -10.48 -11.89 -6.58
N PRO A 179 -11.10 -10.68 -6.55
CA PRO A 179 -12.55 -10.54 -6.56
C PRO A 179 -13.15 -10.94 -7.91
N GLU A 180 -14.43 -11.35 -7.91
CA GLU A 180 -15.18 -11.82 -9.08
C GLU A 180 -15.10 -10.84 -10.27
N ALA A 181 -15.23 -9.53 -9.99
CA ALA A 181 -15.18 -8.45 -10.98
C ALA A 181 -13.80 -8.27 -11.65
N TRP A 182 -12.76 -8.99 -11.21
CA TRP A 182 -11.41 -8.95 -11.79
C TRP A 182 -11.09 -10.21 -12.62
N LYS A 183 -12.03 -11.16 -12.77
CA LYS A 183 -11.80 -12.46 -13.44
C LYS A 183 -11.07 -12.36 -14.77
N ASP A 184 -11.54 -11.52 -15.70
CA ASP A 184 -10.97 -11.42 -17.05
C ASP A 184 -9.50 -10.96 -17.06
N TYR A 185 -9.13 -10.13 -16.08
CA TYR A 185 -7.76 -9.63 -15.91
C TYR A 185 -6.83 -10.69 -15.32
N VAL A 186 -7.36 -11.63 -14.53
CA VAL A 186 -6.55 -12.63 -13.82
C VAL A 186 -6.38 -13.96 -14.57
N LEU A 187 -7.09 -14.14 -15.69
CA LEU A 187 -6.95 -15.30 -16.59
C LEU A 187 -5.52 -15.49 -17.11
N ASN A 188 -4.85 -14.39 -17.48
CA ASN A 188 -3.57 -14.39 -18.20
C ASN A 188 -2.44 -13.71 -17.41
N ILE A 189 -2.40 -13.94 -16.08
CA ILE A 189 -1.31 -13.43 -15.24
C ILE A 189 0.02 -14.06 -15.69
N PRO A 190 1.08 -13.26 -15.94
CA PRO A 190 2.38 -13.76 -16.39
C PRO A 190 3.15 -14.49 -15.27
N GLY A 191 4.31 -15.03 -15.62
CA GLY A 191 5.24 -15.67 -14.69
C GLY A 191 4.78 -17.04 -14.16
N MET A 192 5.68 -17.72 -13.44
CA MET A 192 5.44 -19.02 -12.80
C MET A 192 5.37 -18.94 -11.27
N PHE A 193 5.82 -17.84 -10.67
CA PHE A 193 5.96 -17.66 -9.24
C PHE A 193 4.94 -16.67 -8.66
N SER A 194 4.71 -16.77 -7.35
CA SER A 194 3.76 -15.91 -6.63
C SER A 194 4.19 -14.44 -6.60
N SER A 195 5.50 -14.17 -6.64
CA SER A 195 6.06 -12.81 -6.71
C SER A 195 5.64 -12.09 -7.97
N GLU A 196 5.79 -12.73 -9.13
CA GLU A 196 5.41 -12.19 -10.45
C GLU A 196 3.90 -11.91 -10.51
N ALA A 197 3.09 -12.80 -9.93
CA ALA A 197 1.65 -12.60 -9.80
C ALA A 197 1.30 -11.39 -8.90
N PHE A 198 1.96 -11.22 -7.74
CA PHE A 198 1.77 -10.01 -6.93
C PHE A 198 2.22 -8.75 -7.67
N THR A 199 3.36 -8.75 -8.36
CA THR A 199 3.81 -7.60 -9.17
C THR A 199 2.77 -7.20 -10.22
N TYR A 200 2.20 -8.16 -10.96
CA TYR A 200 1.13 -7.89 -11.91
C TYR A 200 -0.13 -7.31 -11.22
N LEU A 201 -0.55 -7.89 -10.10
CA LEU A 201 -1.74 -7.46 -9.36
C LEU A 201 -1.58 -6.08 -8.71
N HIS A 202 -0.37 -5.70 -8.30
CA HIS A 202 -0.03 -4.33 -7.88
C HIS A 202 -0.21 -3.33 -9.02
N CYS A 203 0.34 -3.62 -10.21
CA CYS A 203 0.15 -2.76 -11.39
C CYS A 203 -1.34 -2.64 -11.77
N LEU A 204 -2.11 -3.73 -11.73
CA LEU A 204 -3.55 -3.73 -11.97
C LEU A 204 -4.32 -2.91 -10.92
N TYR A 205 -3.97 -3.02 -9.63
CA TYR A 205 -4.58 -2.23 -8.56
C TYR A 205 -4.31 -0.73 -8.75
N LEU A 206 -3.07 -0.34 -9.03
CA LEU A 206 -2.69 1.06 -9.26
C LEU A 206 -3.38 1.64 -10.50
N ASP A 207 -3.51 0.88 -11.59
CA ASP A 207 -4.30 1.28 -12.78
C ASP A 207 -5.77 1.55 -12.42
N LYS A 208 -6.42 0.66 -11.67
CA LYS A 208 -7.82 0.81 -11.27
C LYS A 208 -8.04 1.98 -10.30
N VAL A 209 -7.17 2.15 -9.31
CA VAL A 209 -7.25 3.27 -8.36
C VAL A 209 -6.94 4.61 -9.05
N GLY A 210 -5.99 4.64 -9.99
CA GLY A 210 -5.68 5.80 -10.82
C GLY A 210 -6.89 6.23 -11.65
N ARG A 211 -7.45 5.32 -12.46
CA ARG A 211 -8.65 5.59 -13.27
C ARG A 211 -9.82 6.09 -12.45
N ASN A 212 -10.05 5.53 -11.26
CA ASN A 212 -11.14 5.99 -10.38
C ASN A 212 -10.94 7.46 -9.98
N ARG A 213 -9.72 7.86 -9.60
CA ARG A 213 -9.40 9.28 -9.36
C ARG A 213 -9.62 10.11 -10.61
N ASP A 214 -9.09 9.71 -11.77
CA ASP A 214 -9.26 10.46 -13.02
C ASP A 214 -10.74 10.66 -13.40
N THR A 215 -11.59 9.66 -13.19
CA THR A 215 -13.04 9.77 -13.43
C THR A 215 -13.75 10.62 -12.38
N GLU A 216 -13.33 10.60 -11.12
CA GLU A 216 -13.90 11.45 -10.07
C GLU A 216 -13.49 12.91 -10.31
N ASP A 217 -12.23 13.15 -10.67
CA ASP A 217 -11.69 14.46 -11.05
C ASP A 217 -12.36 15.01 -12.31
N ASP A 218 -12.59 14.19 -13.35
CA ASP A 218 -13.34 14.57 -14.56
C ASP A 218 -14.83 14.82 -14.27
N LEU A 219 -15.46 14.04 -13.39
CA LEU A 219 -16.83 14.28 -12.94
C LEU A 219 -16.93 15.56 -12.09
N ILE A 220 -15.92 15.88 -11.28
CA ILE A 220 -15.80 17.14 -10.55
C ILE A 220 -15.58 18.29 -11.54
N LYS A 221 -14.65 18.17 -12.50
CA LYS A 221 -14.42 19.17 -13.56
C LYS A 221 -15.69 19.43 -14.38
N LYS A 222 -16.46 18.39 -14.71
CA LYS A 222 -17.77 18.50 -15.39
C LYS A 222 -18.83 19.16 -14.53
N LYS A 223 -18.93 18.82 -13.23
CA LYS A 223 -19.83 19.50 -12.27
C LYS A 223 -19.47 20.98 -12.11
N VAL A 224 -18.19 21.28 -11.96
CA VAL A 224 -17.67 22.66 -11.86
C VAL A 224 -17.94 23.44 -13.15
N ALA A 225 -17.67 22.87 -14.33
CA ALA A 225 -17.99 23.47 -15.62
C ALA A 225 -19.50 23.70 -15.80
N ALA A 226 -20.35 22.76 -15.37
CA ALA A 226 -21.81 22.91 -15.40
C ALA A 226 -22.30 24.01 -14.44
N LEU A 227 -21.72 24.12 -13.24
CA LEU A 227 -22.02 25.20 -12.29
C LEU A 227 -21.54 26.57 -12.80
N PHE A 228 -20.35 26.66 -13.41
CA PHE A 228 -19.90 27.88 -14.08
C PHE A 228 -20.80 28.24 -15.26
N ALA A 229 -21.21 27.29 -16.09
CA ALA A 229 -22.15 27.52 -17.18
C ALA A 229 -23.53 27.97 -16.68
N GLN A 230 -24.03 27.38 -15.58
CA GLN A 230 -25.27 27.78 -14.94
C GLN A 230 -25.17 29.19 -14.33
N HIS A 231 -24.03 29.53 -13.71
CA HIS A 231 -23.77 30.86 -13.15
C HIS A 231 -23.64 31.93 -14.25
N LEU A 232 -22.97 31.61 -15.37
CA LEU A 232 -22.93 32.46 -16.56
C LEU A 232 -24.33 32.62 -17.18
N ALA A 233 -25.15 31.56 -17.21
CA ALA A 233 -26.52 31.61 -17.72
C ALA A 233 -27.45 32.43 -16.81
N THR A 234 -27.33 32.34 -15.49
CA THR A 234 -28.10 33.20 -14.58
C THR A 234 -27.60 34.64 -14.61
N HIS A 235 -26.29 34.90 -14.71
CA HIS A 235 -25.79 36.25 -14.95
C HIS A 235 -26.23 36.81 -16.31
N ALA A 236 -26.33 36.00 -17.37
CA ALA A 236 -26.87 36.42 -18.65
C ALA A 236 -28.37 36.73 -18.58
N ALA A 237 -29.16 35.91 -17.86
CA ALA A 237 -30.58 36.16 -17.60
C ALA A 237 -30.82 37.41 -16.73
N SER A 238 -29.96 37.66 -15.74
CA SER A 238 -29.96 38.89 -14.94
C SER A 238 -29.40 40.11 -15.70
N SER A 239 -28.64 39.92 -16.78
CA SER A 239 -28.13 40.98 -17.65
C SER A 239 -29.08 41.30 -18.81
N SER A 240 -30.39 41.30 -18.55
CA SER A 240 -31.35 41.88 -19.48
C SER A 240 -31.15 43.40 -19.58
N THR A 241 -30.85 43.90 -20.78
CA THR A 241 -30.74 45.33 -21.17
C THR A 241 -29.49 46.11 -20.76
N LEU A 242 -28.31 45.65 -21.18
CA LEU A 242 -27.35 46.62 -21.73
C LEU A 242 -27.92 47.18 -23.05
N PRO A 243 -28.12 48.50 -23.21
CA PRO A 243 -28.64 49.05 -24.45
C PRO A 243 -27.57 48.97 -25.57
N PRO A 244 -27.94 48.69 -26.83
CA PRO A 244 -27.00 48.78 -27.94
C PRO A 244 -26.44 50.21 -28.05
N LYS A 245 -25.18 50.34 -28.50
CA LYS A 245 -24.57 51.64 -28.80
C LYS A 245 -25.43 52.39 -29.82
N ARG A 246 -26.28 53.31 -29.35
CA ARG A 246 -27.13 54.12 -30.21
C ARG A 246 -26.26 55.07 -31.02
N GLU A 247 -26.08 54.76 -32.29
CA GLU A 247 -25.62 55.74 -33.28
C GLU A 247 -26.52 56.97 -33.18
N ARG A 248 -25.91 58.13 -32.93
CA ARG A 248 -26.68 59.37 -32.73
C ARG A 248 -27.12 59.86 -34.11
N PRO A 249 -28.44 59.94 -34.40
CA PRO A 249 -28.91 60.26 -35.74
C PRO A 249 -28.37 61.61 -36.21
N ILE A 250 -27.97 61.68 -37.48
CA ILE A 250 -27.30 62.85 -38.05
C ILE A 250 -28.27 63.62 -38.96
N CYS A 251 -28.33 64.93 -38.76
CA CYS A 251 -29.21 65.84 -39.47
C CYS A 251 -28.54 66.37 -40.75
N THR A 252 -29.17 66.09 -41.89
CA THR A 252 -28.69 66.47 -43.22
C THR A 252 -28.95 67.93 -43.60
N ASN A 253 -29.84 68.66 -42.90
CA ASN A 253 -30.13 70.06 -43.20
C ASN A 253 -28.83 70.89 -43.16
N PRO A 254 -28.39 71.55 -44.26
CA PRO A 254 -27.16 72.33 -44.30
C PRO A 254 -27.12 73.42 -43.21
N SER A 255 -28.23 74.11 -42.98
CA SER A 255 -28.40 75.22 -42.03
C SER A 255 -28.48 74.78 -40.55
N CYS A 256 -28.42 73.47 -40.25
CA CYS A 256 -28.51 72.97 -38.87
C CYS A 256 -27.24 73.28 -38.04
N PRO A 257 -27.35 73.95 -36.87
CA PRO A 257 -26.20 74.32 -36.04
C PRO A 257 -25.63 73.18 -35.18
N SER A 258 -26.32 72.03 -35.09
CA SER A 258 -25.85 70.84 -34.36
C SER A 258 -26.26 69.59 -35.12
N LYS A 259 -25.37 69.08 -35.98
CA LYS A 259 -25.66 67.97 -36.90
C LYS A 259 -25.98 66.65 -36.19
N VAL A 260 -25.61 66.47 -34.92
CA VAL A 260 -25.73 65.20 -34.20
C VAL A 260 -26.92 65.21 -33.23
N GLY A 261 -27.67 64.11 -33.18
CA GLY A 261 -28.74 63.85 -32.21
C GLY A 261 -30.18 63.95 -32.74
N HIS A 262 -30.38 64.27 -34.03
CA HIS A 262 -31.70 64.32 -34.66
C HIS A 262 -31.62 64.15 -36.19
N THR A 263 -32.74 63.84 -36.84
CA THR A 263 -32.89 63.82 -38.32
C THR A 263 -33.41 65.15 -38.85
N ILE A 264 -33.36 65.35 -40.18
CA ILE A 264 -33.85 66.58 -40.84
C ILE A 264 -35.32 66.89 -40.53
N ASP A 265 -36.15 65.87 -40.39
CA ASP A 265 -37.60 65.96 -40.12
C ASP A 265 -37.89 66.56 -38.75
N ARG A 266 -36.97 66.36 -37.80
CA ARG A 266 -37.04 66.88 -36.43
C ARG A 266 -36.16 68.11 -36.23
N CYS A 267 -35.61 68.67 -37.31
CA CYS A 267 -34.73 69.84 -37.25
C CYS A 267 -35.54 71.13 -37.14
N TRP A 268 -35.18 71.97 -36.17
CA TRP A 268 -35.80 73.27 -35.92
C TRP A 268 -35.17 74.45 -36.69
N ALA A 269 -34.01 74.23 -37.33
CA ALA A 269 -33.35 75.24 -38.15
C ALA A 269 -34.07 75.45 -39.48
N LYS A 270 -33.81 76.58 -40.14
CA LYS A 270 -34.41 76.93 -41.44
C LYS A 270 -34.20 75.82 -42.47
N GLY A 271 -35.26 75.42 -43.17
CA GLY A 271 -35.27 74.27 -44.09
C GLY A 271 -35.34 72.90 -43.40
N GLY A 272 -35.70 72.83 -42.12
CA GLY A 272 -35.94 71.59 -41.38
C GLY A 272 -37.42 71.25 -41.26
N GLY A 273 -37.76 69.96 -41.16
CA GLY A 273 -39.16 69.49 -41.07
C GLY A 273 -39.92 69.93 -39.81
N ALA A 274 -39.22 70.49 -38.82
CA ALA A 274 -39.79 71.08 -37.62
C ALA A 274 -39.47 72.58 -37.47
N GLU A 275 -39.19 73.30 -38.58
CA GLU A 275 -38.96 74.74 -38.56
C GLU A 275 -40.07 75.50 -37.81
N GLY A 276 -39.69 76.58 -37.11
CA GLY A 276 -40.59 77.39 -36.27
C GLY A 276 -40.97 76.75 -34.92
N LYS A 277 -41.07 75.41 -34.86
CA LYS A 277 -41.52 74.64 -33.67
C LYS A 277 -40.48 74.51 -32.54
N ALA A 278 -39.36 75.23 -32.63
CA ALA A 278 -38.30 75.18 -31.63
C ALA A 278 -38.74 75.74 -30.24
N PRO A 279 -38.28 75.14 -29.13
CA PRO A 279 -38.49 75.67 -27.78
C PRO A 279 -37.70 76.96 -27.54
N LYS A 280 -38.12 77.75 -26.54
CA LYS A 280 -37.55 79.07 -26.22
C LYS A 280 -36.02 79.05 -26.05
N SER A 281 -35.50 78.14 -25.22
CA SER A 281 -34.05 77.97 -24.97
C SER A 281 -33.22 77.63 -26.21
N TRP A 282 -33.80 77.04 -27.26
CA TRP A 282 -33.12 76.84 -28.53
C TRP A 282 -33.13 78.12 -29.39
N LYS A 283 -34.23 78.87 -29.37
CA LYS A 283 -34.35 80.19 -30.05
C LYS A 283 -33.43 81.23 -29.42
N GLU A 284 -33.23 81.19 -28.11
CA GLU A 284 -32.28 82.01 -27.36
C GLU A 284 -30.82 81.69 -27.74
N LYS A 285 -30.49 80.41 -27.99
CA LYS A 285 -29.11 79.97 -28.27
C LYS A 285 -28.72 79.95 -29.76
N TYR A 286 -29.69 79.77 -30.67
CA TYR A 286 -29.46 79.60 -32.11
C TYR A 286 -30.40 80.41 -33.02
N GLY A 287 -31.27 81.25 -32.44
CA GLY A 287 -31.91 82.34 -33.18
C GLY A 287 -30.93 83.49 -33.48
N PRO A 288 -31.41 84.59 -34.09
CA PRO A 288 -30.54 85.68 -34.57
C PRO A 288 -29.72 86.40 -33.47
N ASN A 289 -30.01 86.16 -32.19
CA ASN A 289 -29.41 86.86 -31.05
C ASN A 289 -28.59 85.94 -30.10
N GLY A 290 -28.20 84.73 -30.54
CA GLY A 290 -27.64 83.67 -29.67
C GLY A 290 -26.11 83.48 -29.67
N THR A 291 -25.53 83.17 -28.50
CA THR A 291 -24.07 83.10 -28.22
C THR A 291 -23.50 81.66 -28.21
N LYS A 292 -22.21 81.46 -28.54
CA LYS A 292 -21.53 80.14 -28.70
C LYS A 292 -20.34 79.91 -27.74
N ALA A 293 -20.06 78.63 -27.41
CA ALA A 293 -18.86 78.10 -26.70
C ALA A 293 -18.61 76.60 -27.07
N SER A 294 -17.50 75.96 -26.64
CA SER A 294 -16.93 74.71 -27.24
C SER A 294 -16.22 73.72 -26.24
N SER A 295 -15.67 72.59 -26.76
CA SER A 295 -14.70 71.60 -26.15
C SER A 295 -15.17 70.67 -24.99
N SER A 296 -14.59 69.48 -24.65
CA SER A 296 -13.57 68.55 -25.24
C SER A 296 -13.56 67.14 -24.56
N ASP A 297 -12.62 66.22 -24.89
CA ASP A 297 -12.59 64.73 -24.67
C ASP A 297 -11.70 64.16 -23.49
N THR A 298 -11.23 62.89 -23.62
CA THR A 298 -10.26 62.03 -22.83
C THR A 298 -10.78 61.21 -21.61
N PHE A 299 -10.25 60.04 -21.16
CA PHE A 299 -8.95 59.30 -21.36
C PHE A 299 -9.06 57.73 -21.22
N SER A 300 -7.93 56.97 -21.23
CA SER A 300 -7.72 55.50 -21.05
C SER A 300 -6.17 55.20 -20.91
N PRO A 301 -5.52 53.98 -20.98
CA PRO A 301 -5.93 52.54 -21.04
C PRO A 301 -5.02 51.47 -20.29
N ILE A 302 -5.23 50.15 -20.53
CA ILE A 302 -4.24 49.03 -20.77
C ILE A 302 -3.57 48.12 -19.65
N ASP A 303 -3.56 46.79 -19.95
CA ASP A 303 -2.69 45.57 -19.72
C ASP A 303 -1.72 45.40 -18.52
N VAL A 304 -1.32 44.21 -17.99
CA VAL A 304 -1.17 42.76 -18.39
C VAL A 304 0.20 42.34 -19.01
N TYR A 305 0.82 41.25 -18.51
CA TYR A 305 2.09 40.67 -19.00
C TYR A 305 2.25 39.15 -18.72
N ILE A 306 3.08 38.41 -19.48
CA ILE A 306 3.23 36.92 -19.49
C ILE A 306 4.69 36.47 -19.82
N GLY A 307 5.14 35.32 -19.28
CA GLY A 307 6.25 34.49 -19.82
C GLY A 307 7.32 34.05 -18.79
N SER A 308 8.17 33.03 -19.00
CA SER A 308 8.14 31.88 -19.95
C SER A 308 9.13 30.75 -19.49
N THR A 309 9.31 29.69 -20.29
CA THR A 309 10.03 28.42 -19.98
C THR A 309 11.57 28.45 -20.11
N HIS A 310 12.30 27.47 -19.51
CA HIS A 310 13.14 26.48 -20.24
C HIS A 310 13.90 25.44 -19.35
N SER A 311 14.50 24.42 -19.97
CA SER A 311 15.30 23.32 -19.39
C SER A 311 16.22 22.67 -20.47
N PRO A 312 17.43 22.16 -20.14
CA PRO A 312 18.27 21.37 -21.06
C PRO A 312 18.70 19.96 -20.53
N LYS A 313 19.33 19.15 -21.39
CA LYS A 313 19.73 17.73 -21.18
C LYS A 313 20.91 17.34 -22.13
N ASN A 314 21.77 16.36 -21.76
CA ASN A 314 22.72 15.52 -22.56
C ASN A 314 23.84 14.94 -21.62
N THR A 315 24.26 13.65 -21.61
CA THR A 315 25.10 12.80 -22.52
C THR A 315 26.61 13.19 -22.57
N ASP A 316 27.60 12.29 -22.70
CA ASP A 316 27.62 10.86 -23.15
C ASP A 316 28.85 10.00 -22.64
N ASP A 317 28.96 8.74 -23.12
CA ASP A 317 30.06 7.72 -23.04
C ASP A 317 30.29 6.95 -21.69
N GLY A 318 30.98 5.78 -21.62
CA GLY A 318 31.61 4.99 -22.70
C GLY A 318 32.36 3.67 -22.34
N LEU A 319 32.66 2.89 -23.40
CA LEU A 319 33.75 1.88 -23.64
C LEU A 319 33.95 0.55 -22.81
N LEU A 320 33.90 -0.55 -23.58
CA LEU A 320 34.72 -1.80 -23.60
C LEU A 320 34.60 -2.98 -22.59
N MET A 321 34.42 -4.16 -23.22
CA MET A 321 34.73 -5.56 -22.81
C MET A 321 35.99 -6.02 -23.60
N PRO A 322 36.51 -7.28 -23.55
CA PRO A 322 36.12 -8.46 -22.75
C PRO A 322 37.30 -9.16 -22.01
N PHE A 323 36.99 -10.20 -21.21
CA PHE A 323 37.52 -11.57 -21.37
C PHE A 323 36.67 -12.58 -20.59
#